data_AF-A0A1J8Q0S5-F1
#
_entry.id   AF-A0A1J8Q0S5-F1
#
_cell.length_a   1.000
_cell.length_b   1.000
_cell.length_c   1.000
_cell.angle_alpha   90.00
_cell.angle_beta   90.00
_cell.angle_gamma   90.00
#
_symmetry.space_group_name_H-M   'P 1'
#
loop_
_entity.id
_entity.type
_entity.pdbx_description
1 polymer ?
#
loop_
_entity_poly.entity_id
_entity_poly.type
_entity_poly.pdbx_seq_one_letter_code
_entity_poly.pdbx_strand_id
1 'polypeptide(L)'
;MIDRQQISHKVLSTVISYYPGRGSDGQDEAMCDAGAIAMSRDTGRIPGFGEVIGKSWKLRKISQEHGTLVQIAPNPEAGHIDPILKVGDIIGIVGQHACLIAAAHQWFYIVDSDTGEGTDKVVDVWVPWKGW
;
A
#
# COMPACT_ATOMS: atom_id res chain seq x y z
N MET A 1 5.92 -20.35 2.97
CA MET A 1 5.17 -19.08 3.11
C MET A 1 6.00 -18.01 2.43
N ILE A 2 5.41 -17.07 1.69
CA ILE A 2 6.18 -16.01 0.99
C ILE A 2 6.53 -14.93 2.01
N ASP A 3 7.81 -14.59 2.12
CA ASP A 3 8.31 -13.54 2.99
C ASP A 3 8.06 -12.15 2.36
N ARG A 4 7.94 -11.09 3.16
CA ARG A 4 7.60 -9.75 2.65
C ARG A 4 8.65 -9.23 1.67
N GLN A 5 9.91 -9.57 1.91
CA GLN A 5 11.06 -9.25 1.09
C GLN A 5 10.97 -9.89 -0.31
N GLN A 6 10.12 -10.91 -0.47
CA GLN A 6 9.89 -11.59 -1.74
C GLN A 6 8.70 -11.00 -2.53
N ILE A 7 8.04 -9.95 -2.00
CA ILE A 7 6.94 -9.26 -2.67
C ILE A 7 7.50 -8.07 -3.44
N SER A 8 7.51 -8.16 -4.78
CA SER A 8 7.97 -7.08 -5.65
C SER A 8 6.92 -6.00 -5.93
N HIS A 9 5.63 -6.34 -5.78
CA HIS A 9 4.53 -5.48 -6.18
C HIS A 9 4.03 -4.60 -5.02
N LYS A 10 4.00 -3.28 -5.23
CA LYS A 10 3.40 -2.30 -4.30
C LYS A 10 2.67 -1.21 -5.07
N VAL A 11 1.62 -0.65 -4.48
CA VAL A 11 0.94 0.54 -4.99
C VAL A 11 1.44 1.74 -4.19
N LEU A 12 1.94 2.77 -4.89
CA LEU A 12 2.24 4.05 -4.25
C LEU A 12 0.95 4.85 -4.09
N SER A 13 0.80 5.49 -2.93
CA SER A 13 -0.37 6.30 -2.59
C SER A 13 0.05 7.48 -1.73
N THR A 14 -0.65 8.61 -1.88
CA THR A 14 -0.44 9.80 -1.07
C THR A 14 -1.38 9.81 0.11
N VAL A 15 -0.89 10.14 1.30
CA VAL A 15 -1.74 10.45 2.45
C VAL A 15 -2.38 11.81 2.23
N ILE A 16 -3.71 11.85 2.10
CA ILE A 16 -4.46 13.07 1.75
C ILE A 16 -5.19 13.72 2.94
N SER A 17 -5.35 13.00 4.05
CA SER A 17 -5.93 13.55 5.28
C SER A 17 -5.54 12.73 6.52
N TYR A 18 -5.56 13.37 7.68
CA TYR A 18 -5.24 12.75 8.97
C TYR A 18 -6.28 13.12 10.03
N TYR A 19 -6.68 12.16 10.86
CA TYR A 19 -7.75 12.28 11.84
C TYR A 19 -7.29 11.71 13.19
N PRO A 20 -6.73 12.55 14.08
CA PRO A 20 -6.31 12.12 15.40
C PRO A 20 -7.48 11.59 16.23
N GLY A 21 -7.31 10.44 16.89
CA GLY A 21 -8.29 9.87 17.81
C GLY A 21 -9.61 9.39 17.21
N ARG A 22 -9.76 9.40 15.88
CA ARG A 22 -11.00 8.98 15.18
C ARG A 22 -11.14 7.45 15.07
N GLY A 23 -10.02 6.74 15.13
CA GLY A 23 -9.96 5.28 15.01
C GLY A 23 -10.51 4.56 16.24
N SER A 24 -10.47 3.22 16.18
CA SER A 24 -10.84 2.38 17.32
C SER A 24 -9.90 2.62 18.50
N ASP A 25 -10.45 2.58 19.71
CA ASP A 25 -9.71 2.70 20.98
C ASP A 25 -8.90 4.02 21.10
N GLY A 26 -9.34 5.08 20.42
CA GLY A 26 -8.68 6.38 20.42
C GLY A 26 -7.43 6.44 19.54
N GLN A 27 -7.19 5.44 18.70
CA GLN A 27 -6.10 5.43 17.73
C GLN A 27 -6.38 6.39 16.57
N ASP A 28 -5.33 6.71 15.81
CA ASP A 28 -5.45 7.62 14.68
C ASP A 28 -5.99 6.93 13.42
N GLU A 29 -6.68 7.70 12.60
CA GLU A 29 -7.15 7.32 11.26
C GLU A 29 -6.55 8.27 10.23
N ALA A 30 -6.22 7.78 9.05
CA ALA A 30 -5.80 8.60 7.92
C ALA A 30 -6.53 8.16 6.65
N MET A 31 -6.42 8.97 5.60
CA MET A 31 -6.94 8.63 4.27
C MET A 31 -5.84 8.76 3.24
N CYS A 32 -5.86 7.88 2.25
CA CYS A 32 -4.99 7.93 1.09
C CYS A 32 -5.77 7.90 -0.23
N ASP A 33 -5.12 8.27 -1.32
CA ASP A 33 -5.67 8.31 -2.68
C ASP A 33 -5.71 6.94 -3.40
N ALA A 34 -5.54 5.84 -2.65
CA ALA A 34 -5.65 4.47 -3.16
C ALA A 34 -6.90 3.77 -2.60
N GLY A 35 -7.97 3.77 -3.39
CA GLY A 35 -9.20 3.03 -3.12
C GLY A 35 -9.30 1.69 -3.85
N ALA A 36 -10.53 1.22 -4.06
CA ALA A 36 -10.87 -0.03 -4.71
C ALA A 36 -10.38 -0.12 -6.16
N ILE A 37 -10.30 1.00 -6.89
CA ILE A 37 -9.72 1.00 -8.24
C ILE A 37 -8.22 0.67 -8.16
N ALA A 38 -7.48 1.32 -7.25
CA ALA A 38 -6.05 1.11 -7.14
C ALA A 38 -5.66 -0.24 -6.50
N MET A 39 -6.46 -0.74 -5.55
CA MET A 39 -6.12 -1.87 -4.67
C MET A 39 -6.94 -3.14 -4.91
N SER A 40 -7.93 -3.09 -5.82
CA SER A 40 -9.04 -4.07 -5.91
C SER A 40 -9.90 -4.12 -4.63
N ARG A 41 -10.93 -4.99 -4.62
CA ARG A 41 -11.72 -5.31 -3.41
C ARG A 41 -11.46 -6.71 -2.88
N ASP A 42 -10.36 -7.33 -3.28
CA ASP A 42 -10.02 -8.68 -2.85
C ASP A 42 -9.63 -8.70 -1.36
N THR A 43 -10.04 -9.75 -0.66
CA THR A 43 -9.78 -9.94 0.77
C THR A 43 -9.24 -11.33 1.02
N GLY A 44 -8.34 -11.48 1.98
CA GLY A 44 -7.74 -12.78 2.28
C GLY A 44 -6.98 -12.80 3.58
N ARG A 45 -5.72 -13.27 3.53
CA ARG A 45 -4.88 -13.45 4.72
C ARG A 45 -4.40 -12.14 5.33
N ILE A 46 -4.23 -11.10 4.52
CA ILE A 46 -3.86 -9.77 4.99
C ILE A 46 -5.15 -9.11 5.52
N PRO A 47 -5.21 -8.73 6.81
CA PRO A 47 -6.38 -8.08 7.35
C PRO A 47 -6.67 -6.73 6.65
N GLY A 48 -7.83 -6.60 6.03
CA GLY A 48 -8.21 -5.40 5.27
C GLY A 48 -7.91 -5.58 3.78
N PHE A 49 -7.43 -4.50 3.14
CA PHE A 49 -7.16 -4.44 1.70
C PHE A 49 -5.67 -4.21 1.37
N GLY A 50 -4.84 -4.07 2.39
CA GLY A 50 -3.39 -3.96 2.24
C GLY A 50 -2.69 -3.44 3.50
N GLU A 51 -1.37 -3.56 3.51
CA GLU A 51 -0.50 -3.12 4.58
C GLU A 51 0.49 -2.07 4.08
N VAL A 52 0.76 -1.07 4.91
CA VAL A 52 1.70 -0.01 4.57
C VAL A 52 3.12 -0.48 4.86
N ILE A 53 3.99 -0.43 3.85
CA ILE A 53 5.38 -0.87 3.97
C ILE A 53 6.12 0.03 4.96
N GLY A 54 6.80 -0.57 5.94
CA GLY A 54 7.63 0.14 6.91
C GLY A 54 6.86 0.98 7.93
N LYS A 55 5.53 0.93 7.93
CA LYS A 55 4.70 1.73 8.85
C LYS A 55 3.69 0.86 9.59
N SER A 56 3.36 1.25 10.80
CA SER A 56 2.36 0.59 11.65
C SER A 56 0.95 1.02 11.27
N TRP A 57 0.63 0.87 9.98
CA TRP A 57 -0.63 1.29 9.37
C TRP A 57 -1.11 0.23 8.37
N LYS A 58 -2.42 0.06 8.25
CA LYS A 58 -3.04 -0.80 7.24
C LYS A 58 -4.25 -0.14 6.59
N LEU A 59 -4.54 -0.58 5.38
CA LEU A 59 -5.72 -0.18 4.63
C LEU A 59 -6.93 -1.00 5.08
N ARG A 60 -7.79 -0.41 5.91
CA ARG A 60 -8.92 -1.12 6.55
C ARG A 60 -10.22 -1.02 5.75
N LYS A 61 -10.50 0.13 5.16
CA LYS A 61 -11.71 0.38 4.36
C LYS A 61 -11.31 1.02 3.05
N ILE A 62 -12.10 0.78 2.02
CA ILE A 62 -11.90 1.37 0.70
C ILE A 62 -13.24 1.86 0.15
N SER A 63 -13.20 3.09 -0.35
CA SER A 63 -14.17 3.64 -1.32
C SER A 63 -13.61 3.42 -2.73
N GLN A 64 -14.21 4.00 -3.77
CA GLN A 64 -13.71 3.85 -5.14
C GLN A 64 -12.26 4.34 -5.29
N GLU A 65 -11.99 5.59 -4.94
CA GLU A 65 -10.68 6.25 -5.10
C GLU A 65 -9.93 6.44 -3.78
N HIS A 66 -10.60 6.24 -2.65
CA HIS A 66 -10.04 6.58 -1.34
C HIS A 66 -9.89 5.36 -0.45
N GLY A 67 -8.75 5.29 0.23
CA GLY A 67 -8.43 4.28 1.21
C GLY A 67 -8.43 4.84 2.62
N THR A 68 -9.10 4.18 3.57
CA THR A 68 -9.00 4.52 5.00
C THR A 68 -7.90 3.70 5.64
N LEU A 69 -6.87 4.38 6.11
CA LEU A 69 -5.76 3.82 6.87
C LEU A 69 -6.08 3.86 8.36
N VAL A 70 -5.80 2.76 9.04
CA VAL A 70 -5.87 2.70 10.51
C VAL A 70 -4.52 2.30 11.07
N GLN A 71 -4.20 2.88 12.22
CA GLN A 71 -3.01 2.49 12.97
C GLN A 71 -3.16 1.06 13.51
N ILE A 72 -2.06 0.33 13.54
CA ILE A 72 -1.96 -1.02 14.11
C ILE A 72 -0.82 -1.08 15.13
N ALA A 73 -0.84 -2.11 15.97
CA ALA A 73 0.25 -2.34 16.90
C ALA A 73 1.57 -2.52 16.14
N PRO A 74 2.68 -1.91 16.61
CA PRO A 74 4.00 -2.16 16.07
C PRO A 74 4.33 -3.65 16.14
N ASN A 75 4.86 -4.17 15.05
CA ASN A 75 5.34 -5.54 14.92
C ASN A 75 6.54 -5.54 13.97
N PRO A 76 7.77 -5.47 14.51
CA PRO A 76 9.00 -5.44 13.70
C PRO A 76 9.16 -6.67 12.80
N GLU A 77 8.72 -7.85 13.24
CA GLU A 77 8.78 -9.09 12.44
C GLU A 77 7.89 -9.00 11.20
N ALA A 78 6.78 -8.27 11.31
CA ALA A 78 5.88 -7.96 10.19
C ALA A 78 6.25 -6.64 9.48
N GLY A 79 7.39 -6.00 9.79
CA GLY A 79 7.78 -4.73 9.18
C GLY A 79 6.91 -3.52 9.55
N HIS A 80 6.10 -3.64 10.62
CA HIS A 80 5.28 -2.55 11.17
C HIS A 80 6.09 -1.80 12.23
N ILE A 81 6.90 -0.83 11.80
CA ILE A 81 7.93 -0.22 12.64
C ILE A 81 7.68 1.25 12.99
N ASP A 82 7.04 2.02 12.10
CA ASP A 82 6.84 3.46 12.27
C ASP A 82 5.36 3.83 12.41
N PRO A 83 4.90 4.32 13.58
CA PRO A 83 3.53 4.79 13.77
C PRO A 83 3.28 6.19 13.18
N ILE A 84 4.32 6.95 12.84
CA ILE A 84 4.19 8.33 12.39
C ILE A 84 3.74 8.36 10.93
N LEU A 85 2.70 9.15 10.65
CA LEU A 85 2.19 9.37 9.31
C LEU A 85 1.74 10.83 9.18
N LYS A 86 2.07 11.48 8.06
CA LYS A 86 1.73 12.88 7.80
C LYS A 86 0.98 13.01 6.48
N VAL A 87 0.14 14.04 6.39
CA VAL A 87 -0.46 14.43 5.11
C VAL A 87 0.65 14.83 4.13
N GLY A 88 0.58 14.32 2.90
CA GLY A 88 1.59 14.49 1.87
C GLY A 88 2.63 13.37 1.81
N ASP A 89 2.69 12.47 2.79
CA ASP A 89 3.58 11.31 2.73
C ASP A 89 3.19 10.40 1.54
N ILE A 90 4.19 9.99 0.76
CA ILE A 90 4.04 8.92 -0.24
C ILE A 90 4.31 7.60 0.48
N ILE A 91 3.32 6.71 0.47
CA ILE A 91 3.39 5.40 1.10
C ILE A 91 3.31 4.28 0.06
N GLY A 92 4.03 3.19 0.31
CA GLY A 92 3.87 1.95 -0.45
C GLY A 92 2.90 1.01 0.24
N ILE A 93 1.92 0.48 -0.49
CA ILE A 93 0.92 -0.45 0.04
C ILE A 93 1.06 -1.80 -0.68
N VAL A 94 1.23 -2.86 0.11
CA VAL A 94 1.14 -4.24 -0.38
C VAL A 94 -0.30 -4.71 -0.21
N GLY A 95 -0.96 -5.04 -1.32
CA GLY A 95 -2.35 -5.53 -1.31
C GLY A 95 -2.46 -7.06 -1.29
N GLN A 96 -3.69 -7.55 -1.26
CA GLN A 96 -3.99 -8.98 -1.08
C GLN A 96 -3.62 -9.86 -2.29
N HIS A 97 -3.83 -9.35 -3.51
CA HIS A 97 -3.75 -10.15 -4.73
C HIS A 97 -3.15 -9.35 -5.89
N ALA A 98 -1.88 -9.63 -6.20
CA ALA A 98 -1.13 -8.90 -7.23
C ALA A 98 -1.83 -8.90 -8.59
N CYS A 99 -2.41 -10.02 -9.04
CA CYS A 99 -3.08 -10.11 -10.34
C CYS A 99 -4.29 -9.16 -10.46
N LEU A 100 -5.14 -9.10 -9.43
CA LEU A 100 -6.32 -8.23 -9.43
C LEU A 100 -5.94 -6.76 -9.36
N ILE A 101 -4.88 -6.44 -8.62
CA ILE A 101 -4.35 -5.08 -8.56
C ILE A 101 -3.75 -4.68 -9.91
N ALA A 102 -2.85 -5.51 -10.44
CA ALA A 102 -2.20 -5.28 -11.73
C ALA A 102 -3.20 -5.13 -12.89
N ALA A 103 -4.37 -5.78 -12.80
CA ALA A 103 -5.45 -5.63 -13.76
C ALA A 103 -6.03 -4.20 -13.82
N ALA A 104 -5.95 -3.41 -12.74
CA ALA A 104 -6.46 -2.04 -12.70
C ALA A 104 -5.48 -0.98 -13.23
N HIS A 105 -4.18 -1.28 -13.28
CA HIS A 105 -3.14 -0.31 -13.68
C HIS A 105 -2.78 -0.44 -15.17
N GLN A 106 -2.63 0.70 -15.86
CA GLN A 106 -2.26 0.75 -17.28
C GLN A 106 -0.75 0.67 -17.52
N TRP A 107 0.05 0.96 -16.50
CA TRP A 107 1.51 0.96 -16.53
C TRP A 107 2.07 0.42 -15.22
N PHE A 108 3.24 -0.20 -15.28
CA PHE A 108 4.04 -0.53 -14.10
C PHE A 108 5.35 0.22 -14.13
N TYR A 109 5.66 0.96 -13.07
CA TYR A 109 6.93 1.63 -12.89
C TYR A 109 7.92 0.65 -12.26
N ILE A 110 8.96 0.29 -13.00
CA ILE A 110 9.92 -0.73 -12.59
C ILE A 110 11.08 -0.06 -11.86
N VAL A 111 11.48 -0.65 -10.74
CA VAL A 111 12.64 -0.26 -9.94
C VAL A 111 13.56 -1.46 -9.82
N ASP A 112 14.87 -1.23 -9.76
CA ASP A 112 15.86 -2.31 -9.72
C ASP A 112 16.91 -2.02 -8.64
N SER A 113 16.92 -2.85 -7.59
CA SER A 113 17.86 -2.76 -6.48
C SER A 113 19.31 -3.04 -6.88
N ASP A 114 19.56 -3.73 -8.00
CA ASP A 114 20.89 -4.15 -8.42
C ASP A 114 21.63 -3.04 -9.18
N THR A 115 20.93 -1.99 -9.61
CA THR A 115 21.49 -0.87 -10.40
C THR A 115 22.32 0.13 -9.59
N GLY A 116 22.49 -0.08 -8.27
CA GLY A 116 23.24 0.82 -7.38
C GLY A 116 22.52 2.12 -7.03
N GLU A 117 21.45 2.47 -7.76
CA GLU A 117 20.57 3.62 -7.50
C GLU A 117 19.38 3.27 -6.57
N GLY A 118 19.31 2.02 -6.11
CA GLY A 118 18.33 1.54 -5.14
C GLY A 118 16.90 1.42 -5.70
N THR A 119 15.92 1.31 -4.80
CA THR A 119 14.50 1.11 -5.16
C THR A 119 13.73 2.40 -5.41
N ASP A 120 14.41 3.55 -5.48
CA ASP A 120 13.80 4.88 -5.47
C ASP A 120 13.81 5.56 -6.85
N LYS A 121 14.42 4.91 -7.85
CA LYS A 121 14.47 5.41 -9.23
C LYS A 121 13.78 4.43 -10.17
N VAL A 122 12.93 4.97 -11.03
CA VAL A 122 12.30 4.20 -12.11
C VAL A 122 13.33 3.92 -13.19
N VAL A 123 13.51 2.65 -13.53
CA VAL A 123 14.43 2.18 -14.58
C VAL A 123 13.71 1.82 -15.88
N ASP A 124 12.41 1.51 -15.81
CA ASP A 124 11.59 1.14 -16.96
C ASP A 124 10.09 1.36 -16.69
N VAL A 125 9.28 1.38 -17.74
CA VAL A 125 7.81 1.42 -17.68
C VAL A 125 7.23 0.28 -18.51
N TRP A 126 6.61 -0.69 -17.86
CA TRP A 126 5.97 -1.82 -18.55
C TRP A 126 4.52 -1.52 -18.86
N VAL A 127 4.10 -1.89 -20.08
CA VAL A 127 2.70 -1.79 -20.54
C VAL A 127 2.09 -3.19 -20.58
N PRO A 128 1.19 -3.56 -19.64
CA PRO A 128 0.50 -4.84 -19.67
C PRO A 128 -0.48 -4.95 -20.84
N TRP A 129 -0.67 -6.18 -21.34
CA TRP A 129 -1.80 -6.49 -22.20
C TRP A 129 -3.12 -6.46 -21.41
N LYS A 130 -4.20 -5.98 -22.04
CA LYS A 130 -5.52 -5.78 -21.42
C LYS A 130 -6.65 -6.21 -22.35
N GLY A 131 -7.72 -6.74 -21.76
CA GLY A 131 -8.94 -7.11 -22.47
C GLY A 131 -8.89 -8.52 -23.04
N TRP A 132 -9.74 -8.75 -24.04
CA TRP A 132 -9.81 -9.97 -24.86
C TRP A 132 -10.02 -9.57 -26.31
#